data_AF-A0A2T3PN76-F1
#
_entry.id   AF-A0A2T3PN76-F1
#
_cell.length_a   1.000
_cell.length_b   1.000
_cell.length_c   1.000
_cell.angle_alpha   90.00
_cell.angle_beta   90.00
_cell.angle_gamma   90.00
#
_symmetry.space_group_name_H-M   'P 1'
#
loop_
_entity.id
_entity.type
_entity.pdbx_description
1 polymer ?
#
loop_
_entity_poly.entity_id
_entity_poly.type
_entity_poly.pdbx_seq_one_letter_code
_entity_poly.pdbx_strand_id
1 'polypeptide(L)' 'MKTILILLTAVFLLSACSPTVGSEKWCQQLKEKAKGEWSANEAVEFTRNCIIRSGDAKKQY' A
#
# COMPACT_ATOMS: atom_id res chain seq x y z
N MET A 1 -28.63 -7.03 13.17
CA MET A 1 -28.03 -5.74 13.60
C MET A 1 -26.69 -5.92 14.34
N LYS A 2 -26.58 -6.79 15.36
CA LYS A 2 -25.36 -6.96 16.19
C LYS A 2 -24.14 -7.47 15.42
N THR A 3 -24.35 -8.33 14.41
CA THR A 3 -23.30 -8.91 13.56
C THR A 3 -22.61 -7.88 12.66
N ILE A 4 -23.35 -6.87 12.19
CA ILE A 4 -22.81 -5.80 11.35
C ILE A 4 -21.82 -4.95 12.17
N LEU A 5 -22.11 -4.72 13.46
CA LEU A 5 -21.23 -3.99 14.37
C LEU A 5 -19.89 -4.71 14.58
N ILE A 6 -19.91 -6.05 14.66
CA ILE A 6 -18.73 -6.90 14.84
C ILE A 6 -17.87 -6.94 13.55
N LEU A 7 -18.51 -6.99 12.39
CA LEU A 7 -17.82 -6.97 11.10
C LEU A 7 -17.11 -5.62 10.85
N LEU A 8 -17.76 -4.50 11.17
CA LEU A 8 -17.18 -3.16 11.00
C LEU A 8 -15.98 -2.91 11.92
N THR A 9 -16.03 -3.42 13.16
CA THR A 9 -14.90 -3.30 14.10
C THR A 9 -13.71 -4.17 13.70
N ALA A 10 -13.94 -5.35 13.14
CA ALA A 10 -12.88 -6.23 12.64
C ALA A 10 -12.09 -5.60 11.47
N VAL A 11 -12.76 -4.95 10.51
CA VAL A 11 -12.11 -4.30 9.36
C VAL A 11 -11.23 -3.14 9.79
N PHE A 12 -11.65 -2.37 10.81
CA PHE A 12 -10.85 -1.27 11.34
C PHE A 12 -9.53 -1.75 11.96
N LEU A 13 -9.54 -2.88 12.66
CA LEU A 13 -8.32 -3.47 13.25
C LEU A 13 -7.31 -3.93 12.18
N LEU A 14 -7.76 -4.31 10.98
CA LEU A 14 -6.87 -4.70 9.89
C LEU A 14 -6.14 -3.50 9.26
N SER A 15 -6.73 -2.29 9.30
CA SER A 15 -6.06 -1.08 8.80
C SER A 15 -4.86 -0.63 9.65
N ALA A 16 -4.82 -1.02 10.93
CA ALA A 16 -3.72 -0.72 11.85
C ALA A 16 -2.46 -1.57 11.57
N CYS A 17 -2.57 -2.63 10.76
CA CYS A 17 -1.44 -3.42 10.27
C CYS A 17 -1.06 -2.98 8.84
N SER A 18 -1.12 -1.69 8.55
CA SER A 18 -0.59 -1.16 7.30
C SER A 18 0.92 -0.92 7.47
N PRO A 19 1.79 -1.51 6.65
CA PRO A 19 3.22 -1.24 6.71
C PRO A 19 3.47 0.26 6.47
N THR A 20 4.49 0.82 7.11
CA THR A 20 4.83 2.24 6.99
C THR A 20 5.04 2.63 5.52
N VAL A 21 4.42 3.73 5.10
CA VAL A 21 4.56 4.27 3.73
C VAL A 21 6.04 4.41 3.36
N GLY A 22 6.42 3.90 2.19
CA GLY A 22 7.80 3.92 1.70
C GLY A 22 8.75 2.85 2.30
N SER A 23 8.26 1.97 3.18
CA SER A 23 9.02 0.78 3.62
C SER A 23 9.02 -0.31 2.55
N GLU A 24 10.02 -1.20 2.56
CA GLU A 24 10.14 -2.27 1.56
C GLU A 24 8.90 -3.17 1.49
N LYS A 25 8.34 -3.53 2.66
CA LYS A 25 7.09 -4.31 2.76
C LYS A 25 5.90 -3.54 2.18
N TRP A 26 5.82 -2.23 2.42
CA TRP A 26 4.79 -1.39 1.83
C TRP A 26 4.95 -1.28 0.31
N CYS A 27 6.17 -1.11 -0.20
CA CYS A 27 6.45 -1.10 -1.62
C CYS A 27 6.05 -2.42 -2.30
N GLN A 28 6.34 -3.57 -1.68
CA GLN A 28 5.93 -4.88 -2.21
C GLN A 28 4.41 -5.02 -2.25
N GLN A 29 3.73 -4.74 -1.13
CA GLN A 29 2.26 -4.81 -1.07
C GLN A 29 1.58 -3.84 -2.05
N LEU A 30 2.10 -2.62 -2.18
CA LEU A 30 1.53 -1.63 -3.10
C LEU A 30 1.77 -2.00 -4.57
N LYS A 31 2.91 -2.64 -4.88
CA LYS A 31 3.22 -3.17 -6.22
C LYS A 31 2.30 -4.33 -6.62
N GLU A 32 1.86 -5.14 -5.66
CA GLU A 32 0.89 -6.22 -5.88
C GLU A 32 -0.56 -5.69 -6.00
N LYS A 33 -0.86 -4.55 -5.37
CA LYS A 33 -2.14 -3.85 -5.59
C LYS A 33 -2.26 -3.33 -7.02
N ALA A 34 -3.45 -3.47 -7.60
CA ALA A 34 -3.77 -2.89 -8.91
C ALA A 34 -3.63 -1.36 -8.90
N LYS A 35 -3.01 -0.79 -9.94
CA LYS A 35 -2.74 0.66 -10.05
C LYS A 35 -4.00 1.54 -10.00
N GLY A 36 -5.16 1.01 -10.40
CA GLY A 36 -6.44 1.71 -10.33
C GLY A 36 -6.95 1.92 -8.90
N GLU A 37 -6.48 1.11 -7.95
CA GLU A 37 -6.82 1.19 -6.52
C GLU A 37 -5.84 2.08 -5.74
N TRP A 38 -4.85 2.68 -6.42
CA TRP A 38 -3.87 3.54 -5.78
C TRP A 38 -4.46 4.94 -5.59
N SER A 39 -4.28 5.51 -4.41
CA SER A 39 -4.47 6.94 -4.23
C SER A 39 -3.34 7.74 -4.88
N ALA A 40 -3.62 9.00 -5.23
CA ALA A 40 -2.62 9.90 -5.80
C ALA A 40 -1.38 10.05 -4.87
N ASN A 41 -1.61 10.05 -3.56
CA ASN A 41 -0.53 10.16 -2.57
C ASN A 41 0.33 8.89 -2.54
N GLU A 42 -0.27 7.70 -2.58
CA GLU A 42 0.46 6.43 -2.65
C GLU A 42 1.31 6.31 -3.91
N ALA A 43 0.82 6.77 -5.07
CA ALA A 43 1.59 6.76 -6.32
C ALA A 43 2.85 7.64 -6.25
N VAL A 44 2.74 8.82 -5.65
CA VAL A 44 3.86 9.75 -5.44
C VAL A 44 4.87 9.16 -4.46
N GLU A 45 4.39 8.67 -3.31
CA GLU A 45 5.25 8.09 -2.28
C GLU A 45 5.91 6.79 -2.75
N PHE A 46 5.23 5.96 -3.55
CA PHE A 46 5.83 4.78 -4.18
C PHE A 46 6.95 5.17 -5.13
N THR A 47 6.73 6.19 -5.95
CA THR A 47 7.78 6.66 -6.86
C THR A 47 8.99 7.22 -6.10
N ARG A 48 8.77 8.06 -5.08
CA ARG A 48 9.87 8.63 -4.29
C ARG A 48 10.62 7.59 -3.45
N ASN A 49 9.90 6.75 -2.72
CA ASN A 49 10.51 5.89 -1.71
C ASN A 49 10.90 4.51 -2.24
N CYS A 50 10.18 4.01 -3.25
CA CYS A 50 10.35 2.65 -3.76
C CYS A 50 10.97 2.58 -5.16
N ILE A 51 10.89 3.65 -5.97
CA ILE A 51 11.49 3.68 -7.32
C ILE A 51 12.78 4.52 -7.33
N ILE A 52 12.74 5.73 -6.77
CA ILE A 52 13.90 6.64 -6.79
C ILE A 52 14.97 6.19 -5.78
N ARG A 53 14.57 5.72 -4.60
CA ARG A 53 15.50 5.22 -3.57
C ARG A 53 16.03 3.82 -3.86
N SER A 54 15.23 3.01 -4.56
CA SER A 54 15.61 1.72 -5.15
C SER A 54 15.81 1.93 -6.65
N GLY A 55 16.76 2.78 -7.03
CA GLY A 55 17.07 3.01 -8.43
C GLY A 55 17.20 1.68 -9.18
N ASP A 56 16.46 1.53 -10.28
CA ASP A 56 16.82 0.60 -11.34
C ASP A 56 16.78 -0.92 -11.04
N ALA A 57 15.60 -1.50 -10.76
CA ALA A 57 15.45 -2.95 -10.93
C ALA A 57 14.82 -3.37 -12.27
N LYS A 58 14.05 -2.53 -12.96
CA LYS A 58 13.59 -2.79 -14.34
C LYS A 58 13.15 -1.50 -15.04
N LYS A 59 14.12 -0.86 -15.69
CA LYS A 59 13.87 -0.21 -16.98
C LYS A 59 13.12 -1.22 -17.85
N GLN A 60 11.93 -0.87 -18.34
CA GLN A 60 11.25 -1.63 -19.38
C GLN A 60 11.98 -1.44 -20.73
N TYR A 61 13.17 -2.03 -20.85
CA TYR A 61 13.81 -2.42 -22.12
C TYR A 61 14.80 -3.55 -21.84
#